data_AF-A0A1H6FEX4-F1
#
_entry.id   AF-A0A1H6FEX4-F1
#
_cell.length_a   1.000
_cell.length_b   1.000
_cell.length_c   1.000
_cell.angle_alpha   90.00
_cell.angle_beta   90.00
_cell.angle_gamma   90.00
#
_symmetry.space_group_name_H-M   'P 1'
#
loop_
_entity.id
_entity.type
_entity.pdbx_description
1 polymer ?
#
loop_
_entity_poly.entity_id
_entity_poly.type
_entity_poly.pdbx_seq_one_letter_code
_entity_poly.pdbx_strand_id
1 'polypeptide(L)'
;MDQRQIERALKKALDLNDTAEYSDDNQAREYLEKICQDIYHLPLPDQAAKSSYFMGLLSPLYVGENKHHYQRCLQQVLDRYDCLPANPRKIKALVNRTSTVLSALDLGEGRDNLVKMGAANEEEENLLISRKYVLLMALTIIYCFHRQLNEQLEKDPSYIDKVITYAKSQKPTELIEGDSVYRPFQTILPAMNGDTKLPANPSDSNVFRLHDVFRDFDASLDNCDREIAAFYAIKS
;
A
#
# COMPACT_ATOMS: atom_id res chain seq x y z
N MET A 1 -10.28 6.57 -30.44
CA MET A 1 -9.63 7.72 -29.77
C MET A 1 -8.60 7.14 -28.81
N ASP A 2 -7.32 7.49 -28.96
CA ASP A 2 -6.22 6.89 -28.20
C ASP A 2 -6.15 7.49 -26.78
N GLN A 3 -6.04 6.65 -25.75
CA GLN A 3 -5.97 7.09 -24.35
C GLN A 3 -4.88 8.15 -24.13
N ARG A 4 -3.76 8.03 -24.83
CA ARG A 4 -2.65 9.00 -24.76
C ARG A 4 -3.00 10.38 -25.34
N GLN A 5 -3.92 10.43 -26.31
CA GLN A 5 -4.40 11.70 -26.87
C GLN A 5 -5.31 12.43 -25.87
N ILE A 6 -6.12 11.67 -25.13
CA ILE A 6 -7.01 12.22 -24.10
C ILE A 6 -6.19 12.71 -22.90
N GLU A 7 -5.20 11.93 -22.44
CA GLU A 7 -4.27 12.32 -21.37
C GLU A 7 -3.55 13.65 -21.71
N ARG A 8 -3.06 13.80 -22.95
CA ARG A 8 -2.41 15.04 -23.42
C ARG A 8 -3.37 16.23 -23.50
N ALA A 9 -4.60 16.00 -23.96
CA ALA A 9 -5.62 17.05 -24.04
C ALA A 9 -6.02 17.55 -22.64
N LEU A 10 -6.14 16.63 -21.67
CA LEU A 10 -6.43 16.96 -20.28
C LEU A 10 -5.31 17.76 -19.62
N LYS A 11 -4.05 17.35 -19.78
CA LYS A 11 -2.92 18.13 -19.26
C LYS A 11 -2.93 19.57 -19.76
N LYS A 12 -3.17 19.74 -21.07
CA LYS A 12 -3.25 21.05 -21.71
C LYS A 12 -4.44 21.88 -21.23
N ALA A 13 -5.58 21.24 -20.94
CA ALA A 13 -6.78 21.94 -20.46
C ALA A 13 -6.70 22.32 -18.96
N LEU A 14 -5.94 21.57 -18.18
CA LEU A 14 -5.80 21.75 -16.73
C LEU A 14 -4.60 22.63 -16.33
N ASP A 15 -3.82 23.10 -17.30
CA ASP A 15 -2.62 23.93 -17.08
C ASP A 15 -1.62 23.30 -16.08
N LEU A 16 -1.51 21.96 -16.14
CA LEU A 16 -0.54 21.20 -15.35
C LEU A 16 0.86 21.48 -15.92
N ASN A 17 1.61 22.35 -15.22
CA ASN A 17 2.94 22.81 -15.65
C ASN A 17 4.01 21.72 -15.47
N ASP A 18 4.83 21.52 -16.52
CA ASP A 18 5.95 20.55 -16.63
C ASP A 18 7.05 20.66 -15.53
N THR A 19 6.91 21.55 -14.55
CA THR A 19 7.90 21.76 -13.48
C THR A 19 7.98 20.63 -12.46
N ALA A 20 7.08 19.65 -12.48
CA ALA A 20 7.13 18.45 -11.64
C ALA A 20 7.03 17.18 -12.50
N GLU A 21 8.16 16.76 -13.09
CA GLU A 21 8.31 15.63 -14.05
C GLU A 21 7.70 14.27 -13.62
N TYR A 22 7.23 14.10 -12.38
CA TYR A 22 6.67 12.84 -11.86
C TYR A 22 5.17 12.88 -11.53
N SER A 23 4.49 14.02 -11.68
CA SER A 23 3.13 14.26 -11.19
C SER A 23 2.05 14.11 -12.28
N ASP A 24 2.29 14.60 -13.49
CA ASP A 24 1.18 15.01 -14.34
C ASP A 24 0.52 13.88 -15.14
N ASP A 25 1.27 12.83 -15.50
CA ASP A 25 0.70 11.66 -16.21
C ASP A 25 -0.20 10.82 -15.29
N ASN A 26 0.19 10.68 -14.02
CA ASN A 26 -0.60 9.95 -13.02
C ASN A 26 -1.85 10.75 -12.63
N GLN A 27 -1.72 12.06 -12.42
CA GLN A 27 -2.85 12.94 -12.15
C GLN A 27 -3.86 12.94 -13.32
N ALA A 28 -3.41 12.98 -14.57
CA ALA A 28 -4.31 12.93 -15.72
C ALA A 28 -5.07 11.59 -15.81
N ARG A 29 -4.43 10.46 -15.50
CA ARG A 29 -5.07 9.13 -15.46
C ARG A 29 -6.08 8.99 -14.34
N GLU A 30 -5.70 9.43 -13.16
CA GLU A 30 -6.57 9.44 -11.98
C GLU A 30 -7.79 10.33 -12.19
N TYR A 31 -7.58 11.46 -12.86
CA TYR A 31 -8.66 12.37 -13.22
C TYR A 31 -9.58 11.75 -14.29
N LEU A 32 -9.04 11.01 -15.26
CA LEU A 32 -9.84 10.26 -16.23
C LEU A 32 -10.70 9.20 -15.56
N GLU A 33 -10.17 8.47 -14.58
CA GLU A 33 -10.94 7.49 -13.82
C GLU A 33 -12.07 8.15 -13.03
N LYS A 34 -11.82 9.32 -12.43
CA LYS A 34 -12.86 10.11 -11.75
C LYS A 34 -13.93 10.59 -12.72
N ILE A 35 -13.54 11.16 -13.88
CA ILE A 35 -14.50 11.57 -14.92
C ILE A 35 -15.35 10.38 -15.37
N CYS A 36 -14.74 9.22 -15.63
CA CYS A 36 -15.48 8.02 -16.00
C CYS A 36 -16.44 7.60 -14.89
N GLN A 37 -16.00 7.63 -13.63
CA GLN A 37 -16.87 7.32 -12.50
C GLN A 37 -18.07 8.26 -12.42
N ASP A 38 -17.82 9.57 -12.58
CA ASP A 38 -18.84 10.62 -12.49
C ASP A 38 -19.84 10.54 -13.64
N ILE A 39 -19.37 10.32 -14.88
CA ILE A 39 -20.22 10.19 -16.09
C ILE A 39 -21.13 8.96 -15.99
N TYR A 40 -20.57 7.82 -15.54
CA TYR A 40 -21.30 6.55 -15.48
C TYR A 40 -21.97 6.30 -14.13
N HIS A 41 -21.90 7.25 -13.20
CA HIS A 41 -22.42 7.14 -11.82
C HIS A 41 -22.03 5.83 -11.14
N LEU A 42 -20.78 5.39 -11.35
CA LEU A 42 -20.31 4.12 -10.80
C LEU A 42 -20.17 4.23 -9.28
N PRO A 43 -20.76 3.31 -8.50
CA PRO A 43 -20.65 3.34 -7.05
C PRO A 43 -19.19 3.09 -6.63
N LEU A 44 -18.76 3.76 -5.56
CA LEU A 44 -17.48 3.47 -4.93
C LEU A 44 -17.55 2.10 -4.26
N PRO A 45 -16.56 1.21 -4.46
CA PRO A 45 -16.54 -0.07 -3.78
C PRO A 45 -16.27 0.15 -2.28
N ASP A 46 -17.07 -0.51 -1.45
CA ASP A 46 -16.82 -0.58 -0.02
C ASP A 46 -15.61 -1.50 0.30
N GLN A 47 -15.19 -1.55 1.56
CA GLN A 47 -14.06 -2.36 1.99
C GLN A 47 -14.27 -3.85 1.66
N ALA A 48 -15.48 -4.37 1.88
CA ALA A 48 -15.81 -5.77 1.61
C ALA A 48 -15.69 -6.12 0.12
N ALA A 49 -16.17 -5.25 -0.77
CA ALA A 49 -16.05 -5.40 -2.22
C ALA A 49 -14.58 -5.33 -2.67
N LYS A 50 -13.79 -4.39 -2.14
CA LYS A 50 -12.35 -4.29 -2.44
C LYS A 50 -11.58 -5.54 -1.98
N SER A 51 -11.85 -6.01 -0.77
CA SER A 51 -11.25 -7.23 -0.20
C SER A 51 -11.60 -8.47 -1.02
N SER A 52 -12.90 -8.64 -1.35
CA SER A 52 -13.38 -9.74 -2.18
C SER A 52 -12.75 -9.74 -3.58
N TYR A 53 -12.61 -8.56 -4.19
CA TYR A 53 -11.97 -8.41 -5.49
C TYR A 53 -10.48 -8.75 -5.45
N PHE A 54 -9.76 -8.27 -4.43
CA PHE A 54 -8.35 -8.60 -4.20
C PHE A 54 -8.16 -10.12 -4.11
N MET A 55 -8.96 -10.81 -3.30
CA MET A 55 -8.85 -12.26 -3.14
C MET A 55 -9.27 -13.06 -4.36
N GLY A 56 -10.32 -12.61 -5.07
CA GLY A 56 -10.74 -13.21 -6.32
C GLY A 56 -9.63 -13.19 -7.37
N LEU A 57 -8.79 -12.15 -7.38
CA LEU A 57 -7.61 -12.06 -8.25
C LEU A 57 -6.42 -12.85 -7.72
N LEU A 58 -6.17 -12.85 -6.40
CA LEU A 58 -5.03 -13.55 -5.81
C LEU A 58 -5.15 -15.07 -5.92
N SER A 59 -6.37 -15.60 -5.77
CA SER A 59 -6.62 -17.04 -5.76
C SER A 59 -6.16 -17.80 -7.00
N PRO A 60 -6.43 -17.35 -8.25
CA PRO A 60 -5.89 -18.02 -9.42
C PRO A 60 -4.39 -17.79 -9.64
N LEU A 61 -3.82 -16.70 -9.13
CA LEU A 61 -2.41 -16.33 -9.37
C LEU A 61 -1.45 -17.06 -8.44
N TYR A 62 -1.85 -17.32 -7.20
CA TYR A 62 -1.01 -17.98 -6.23
C TYR A 62 -1.27 -19.50 -6.17
N VAL A 63 -0.22 -20.29 -6.39
CA VAL A 63 -0.27 -21.77 -6.45
C VAL A 63 0.74 -22.41 -5.48
N GLY A 64 1.17 -21.69 -4.44
CA GLY A 64 2.11 -22.22 -3.43
C GLY A 64 1.48 -23.22 -2.45
N GLU A 65 2.31 -24.01 -1.77
CA GLU A 65 1.88 -25.02 -0.79
C GLU A 65 1.09 -24.40 0.37
N ASN A 66 1.46 -23.17 0.76
CA ASN A 66 0.82 -22.46 1.88
C ASN A 66 -0.35 -21.57 1.47
N LYS A 67 -0.91 -21.76 0.26
CA LYS A 67 -1.97 -20.93 -0.33
C LYS A 67 -3.13 -20.63 0.62
N HIS A 68 -3.72 -21.66 1.20
CA HIS A 68 -4.89 -21.48 2.06
C HIS A 68 -4.56 -20.69 3.33
N HIS A 69 -3.36 -20.90 3.89
CA HIS A 69 -2.89 -20.18 5.06
C HIS A 69 -2.68 -18.68 4.73
N TYR A 70 -1.92 -18.36 3.69
CA TYR A 70 -1.66 -16.97 3.29
C TYR A 70 -2.93 -16.22 2.89
N GLN A 71 -3.82 -16.85 2.13
CA GLN A 71 -5.11 -16.24 1.79
C GLN A 71 -5.93 -15.93 3.04
N ARG A 72 -6.02 -16.86 4.00
CA ARG A 72 -6.77 -16.63 5.23
C ARG A 72 -6.17 -15.47 6.04
N CYS A 73 -4.85 -15.44 6.23
CA CYS A 73 -4.22 -14.38 7.00
C CYS A 73 -4.33 -13.01 6.31
N LEU A 74 -4.15 -12.95 4.98
CA LEU A 74 -4.37 -11.73 4.22
C LEU A 74 -5.84 -11.28 4.26
N GLN A 75 -6.81 -12.20 4.26
CA GLN A 75 -8.23 -11.88 4.38
C GLN A 75 -8.48 -11.15 5.70
N GLN A 76 -7.94 -11.66 6.80
CA GLN A 76 -8.07 -11.03 8.11
C GLN A 76 -7.46 -9.62 8.14
N VAL A 77 -6.32 -9.39 7.48
CA VAL A 77 -5.74 -8.04 7.33
C VAL A 77 -6.69 -7.11 6.59
N LEU A 78 -7.24 -7.55 5.45
CA LEU A 78 -8.11 -6.75 4.59
C LEU A 78 -9.49 -6.50 5.21
N ASP A 79 -9.98 -7.40 6.05
CA ASP A 79 -11.23 -7.23 6.78
C ASP A 79 -11.07 -6.28 7.97
N ARG A 80 -9.88 -6.27 8.59
CA ARG A 80 -9.57 -5.37 9.71
C ARG A 80 -9.24 -3.95 9.26
N TYR A 81 -8.51 -3.80 8.15
CA TYR A 81 -7.97 -2.50 7.73
C TYR A 81 -8.45 -2.11 6.33
N ASP A 82 -9.02 -0.90 6.22
CA ASP A 82 -9.39 -0.33 4.91
C ASP A 82 -8.19 0.31 4.20
N CYS A 83 -7.23 -0.53 3.81
CA CYS A 83 -5.95 -0.09 3.21
C CYS A 83 -5.93 -0.19 1.67
N LEU A 84 -6.95 -0.78 1.05
CA LEU A 84 -7.00 -0.97 -0.40
C LEU A 84 -7.49 0.29 -1.14
N PRO A 85 -6.90 0.61 -2.31
CA PRO A 85 -7.38 1.70 -3.16
C PRO A 85 -8.75 1.37 -3.76
N ALA A 86 -9.57 2.39 -4.04
CA ALA A 86 -10.86 2.20 -4.70
C ALA A 86 -10.73 1.83 -6.19
N ASN A 87 -9.60 2.12 -6.82
CA ASN A 87 -9.36 1.82 -8.23
C ASN A 87 -9.02 0.32 -8.46
N PRO A 88 -9.82 -0.43 -9.24
CA PRO A 88 -9.58 -1.84 -9.56
C PRO A 88 -8.23 -2.13 -10.21
N ARG A 89 -7.71 -1.24 -11.06
CA ARG A 89 -6.40 -1.39 -11.71
C ARG A 89 -5.26 -1.39 -10.70
N LYS A 90 -5.36 -0.54 -9.67
CA LYS A 90 -4.39 -0.49 -8.57
C LYS A 90 -4.47 -1.75 -7.72
N ILE A 91 -5.68 -2.25 -7.42
CA ILE A 91 -5.86 -3.53 -6.73
C ILE A 91 -5.17 -4.66 -7.51
N LYS A 92 -5.35 -4.72 -8.84
CA LYS A 92 -4.66 -5.71 -9.69
C LYS A 92 -3.13 -5.60 -9.60
N ALA A 93 -2.58 -4.39 -9.61
CA ALA A 93 -1.14 -4.18 -9.46
C ALA A 93 -0.62 -4.68 -8.09
N LEU A 94 -1.35 -4.41 -7.01
CA LEU A 94 -1.04 -4.93 -5.67
C LEU A 94 -1.07 -6.46 -5.64
N VAL A 95 -2.12 -7.07 -6.21
CA VAL A 95 -2.28 -8.54 -6.20
C VAL A 95 -1.11 -9.20 -6.93
N ASN A 96 -0.73 -8.70 -8.10
CA ASN A 96 0.42 -9.22 -8.85
C ASN A 96 1.70 -9.17 -7.99
N ARG A 97 1.96 -8.02 -7.33
CA ARG A 97 3.14 -7.87 -6.49
C ARG A 97 3.08 -8.79 -5.27
N THR A 98 1.92 -8.88 -4.62
CA THR A 98 1.69 -9.75 -3.46
C THR A 98 1.97 -11.21 -3.84
N SER A 99 1.42 -11.67 -4.96
CA SER A 99 1.64 -13.02 -5.47
C SER A 99 3.11 -13.31 -5.71
N THR A 100 3.87 -12.37 -6.28
CA THR A 100 5.32 -12.54 -6.47
C THR A 100 6.06 -12.71 -5.14
N VAL A 101 5.74 -11.87 -4.15
CA VAL A 101 6.39 -11.94 -2.84
C VAL A 101 6.04 -13.25 -2.13
N LEU A 102 4.77 -13.66 -2.12
CA LEU A 102 4.35 -14.94 -1.55
C LEU A 102 5.02 -16.14 -2.22
N SER A 103 5.16 -16.12 -3.56
CA SER A 103 5.83 -17.22 -4.28
C SER A 103 7.31 -17.32 -3.92
N ALA A 104 8.00 -16.20 -3.77
CA ALA A 104 9.41 -16.19 -3.35
C ALA A 104 9.58 -16.66 -1.89
N LEU A 105 8.59 -16.38 -1.03
CA LEU A 105 8.55 -16.88 0.34
C LEU A 105 8.40 -18.42 0.40
N ASP A 106 7.57 -19.01 -0.47
CA ASP A 106 7.39 -20.47 -0.53
C ASP A 106 8.57 -21.20 -1.21
N LEU A 107 9.25 -20.58 -2.18
CA LEU A 107 10.34 -21.20 -2.94
C LEU A 107 11.69 -21.34 -2.19
N GLY A 108 11.74 -21.03 -0.89
CA GLY A 108 12.93 -21.31 -0.08
C GLY A 108 13.95 -20.18 0.00
N GLU A 109 14.05 -19.31 -1.01
CA GLU A 109 14.91 -18.10 -0.95
C GLU A 109 14.45 -17.11 0.14
N GLY A 110 13.15 -17.13 0.50
CA GLY A 110 12.58 -16.35 1.60
C GLY A 110 12.25 -17.14 2.88
N ARG A 111 12.44 -18.47 2.91
CA ARG A 111 11.97 -19.33 4.02
C ARG A 111 12.75 -19.10 5.32
N ASP A 112 14.06 -18.87 5.22
CA ASP A 112 14.90 -18.42 6.33
C ASP A 112 14.58 -16.99 6.79
N ASN A 113 14.00 -16.17 5.91
CA ASN A 113 13.67 -14.77 6.19
C ASN A 113 12.29 -14.63 6.86
N LEU A 114 11.34 -15.52 6.55
CA LEU A 114 10.03 -15.62 7.22
C LEU A 114 10.14 -16.20 8.63
N VAL A 115 10.99 -17.21 8.84
CA VAL A 115 11.32 -17.72 10.19
C VAL A 115 11.99 -16.65 11.06
N LYS A 116 12.70 -15.69 10.43
CA LYS A 116 13.25 -14.49 11.09
C LYS A 116 12.24 -13.36 11.31
N MET A 117 11.07 -13.37 10.65
CA MET A 117 9.95 -12.41 10.84
C MET A 117 9.08 -12.72 12.08
N GLY A 118 9.58 -13.53 13.02
CA GLY A 118 8.90 -13.89 14.25
C GLY A 118 8.33 -15.30 14.21
N ALA A 119 8.90 -16.19 15.03
CA ALA A 119 8.35 -17.52 15.27
C ALA A 119 7.17 -17.40 16.24
N ALA A 120 5.95 -17.33 15.72
CA ALA A 120 4.75 -17.58 16.50
C ALA A 120 4.29 -19.03 16.24
N ASN A 121 3.92 -19.75 17.29
CA ASN A 121 3.35 -21.09 17.16
C ASN A 121 2.07 -21.03 16.33
N GLU A 122 1.81 -22.04 15.49
CA GLU A 122 0.62 -22.10 14.60
C GLU A 122 -0.71 -21.91 15.35
N GLU A 123 -0.75 -22.23 16.65
CA GLU A 123 -1.93 -22.03 17.52
C GLU A 123 -2.20 -20.57 17.91
N GLU A 124 -1.17 -19.72 18.07
CA GLU A 124 -1.33 -18.27 18.33
C GLU A 124 -1.65 -17.49 17.04
N GLU A 125 -1.10 -17.92 15.89
CA GLU A 125 -1.38 -17.30 14.58
C GLU A 125 -2.83 -17.49 14.11
N ASN A 126 -3.57 -18.46 14.67
CA ASN A 126 -4.97 -18.68 14.32
C ASN A 126 -5.92 -17.63 14.94
N LEU A 127 -5.52 -16.97 16.03
CA LEU A 127 -6.34 -16.01 16.79
C LEU A 127 -5.92 -14.55 16.57
N LEU A 128 -4.67 -14.30 16.19
CA LEU A 128 -4.13 -12.96 15.97
C LEU A 128 -3.62 -12.82 14.53
N ILE A 129 -3.92 -11.68 13.91
CA ILE A 129 -3.33 -11.32 12.63
C ILE A 129 -1.83 -11.21 12.83
N SER A 130 -1.06 -12.16 12.28
CA SER A 130 0.39 -12.16 12.41
C SER A 130 0.97 -10.87 11.83
N ARG A 131 1.80 -10.20 12.62
CA ARG A 131 2.48 -8.92 12.29
C ARG A 131 3.10 -8.95 10.90
N LYS A 132 3.66 -10.09 10.50
CA LYS A 132 4.28 -10.32 9.19
C LYS A 132 3.34 -10.02 8.01
N TYR A 133 2.05 -10.35 8.11
CA TYR A 133 1.09 -10.10 7.03
C TYR A 133 0.62 -8.64 6.97
N VAL A 134 0.52 -7.99 8.13
CA VAL A 134 0.25 -6.55 8.22
C VAL A 134 1.37 -5.78 7.55
N LEU A 135 2.61 -6.10 7.90
CA LEU A 135 3.80 -5.47 7.33
C LEU A 135 3.95 -5.78 5.84
N LEU A 136 3.73 -7.04 5.42
CA LEU A 136 3.73 -7.43 4.01
C LEU A 136 2.78 -6.56 3.18
N MET A 137 1.54 -6.39 3.65
CA MET A 137 0.55 -5.55 2.96
C MET A 137 0.98 -4.08 2.93
N ALA A 138 1.46 -3.55 4.05
CA ALA A 138 1.93 -2.16 4.12
C ALA A 138 3.10 -1.90 3.16
N LEU A 139 4.11 -2.77 3.16
CA LEU A 139 5.27 -2.67 2.27
C LEU A 139 4.89 -2.85 0.80
N THR A 140 3.96 -3.75 0.50
CA THR A 140 3.46 -3.93 -0.88
C THR A 140 2.74 -2.68 -1.37
N ILE A 141 1.94 -2.03 -0.50
CA ILE A 141 1.27 -0.76 -0.81
C ILE A 141 2.27 0.36 -1.03
N ILE A 142 3.25 0.51 -0.13
CA ILE A 142 4.33 1.51 -0.25
C ILE A 142 5.11 1.28 -1.54
N TYR A 143 5.47 0.04 -1.84
CA TYR A 143 6.17 -0.33 -3.07
C TYR A 143 5.39 0.06 -4.33
N CYS A 144 4.09 -0.22 -4.37
CA CYS A 144 3.28 0.01 -5.56
C CYS A 144 2.92 1.48 -5.78
N PHE A 145 2.71 2.27 -4.72
CA PHE A 145 2.10 3.60 -4.84
C PHE A 145 2.91 4.74 -4.23
N HIS A 146 3.88 4.46 -3.36
CA HIS A 146 4.66 5.49 -2.67
C HIS A 146 6.15 5.31 -2.98
N ARG A 147 6.51 5.52 -4.25
CA ARG A 147 7.88 5.33 -4.76
C ARG A 147 8.94 6.01 -3.90
N GLN A 148 8.73 7.28 -3.52
CA GLN A 148 9.70 8.03 -2.72
C GLN A 148 9.93 7.39 -1.34
N LEU A 149 8.88 6.87 -0.70
CA LEU A 149 9.01 6.12 0.56
C LEU A 149 9.72 4.78 0.34
N ASN A 150 9.36 4.06 -0.72
CA ASN A 150 10.01 2.81 -1.06
C ASN A 150 11.51 2.98 -1.30
N GLU A 151 11.93 4.04 -2.00
CA GLU A 151 13.34 4.36 -2.23
C GLU A 151 14.11 4.68 -0.94
N GLN A 152 13.46 5.25 0.07
CA GLN A 152 14.09 5.44 1.39
C GLN A 152 14.20 4.13 2.15
N LEU A 153 13.13 3.34 2.21
CA LEU A 153 13.11 2.06 2.93
C LEU A 153 14.09 1.03 2.34
N GLU A 154 14.31 1.08 1.03
CA GLU A 154 15.31 0.25 0.35
C GLU A 154 16.75 0.64 0.71
N LYS A 155 17.00 1.92 1.01
CA LYS A 155 18.33 2.42 1.43
C LYS A 155 18.57 2.26 2.93
N ASP A 156 17.51 2.47 3.71
CA ASP A 156 17.54 2.49 5.16
C ASP A 156 16.24 1.87 5.71
N PRO A 157 16.26 0.59 6.09
CA PRO A 157 15.09 -0.09 6.67
C PRO A 157 14.53 0.60 7.92
N SER A 158 15.39 1.27 8.71
CA SER A 158 14.99 2.01 9.92
C SER A 158 14.11 3.23 9.63
N TYR A 159 14.04 3.65 8.36
CA TYR A 159 13.13 4.72 7.92
C TYR A 159 11.66 4.36 8.16
N ILE A 160 11.31 3.09 8.39
CA ILE A 160 9.94 2.70 8.75
C ILE A 160 9.45 3.37 10.03
N ASP A 161 10.31 3.64 11.00
CA ASP A 161 9.90 4.30 12.25
C ASP A 161 9.36 5.69 11.97
N LYS A 162 9.94 6.38 11.00
CA LYS A 162 9.45 7.68 10.52
C LYS A 162 8.12 7.54 9.80
N VAL A 163 7.95 6.48 9.00
CA VAL A 163 6.67 6.17 8.33
C VAL A 163 5.57 5.88 9.35
N ILE A 164 5.85 5.10 10.39
CA ILE A 164 4.92 4.78 11.47
C ILE A 164 4.60 6.05 12.28
N THR A 165 5.61 6.85 12.60
CA THR A 165 5.44 8.12 13.33
C THR A 165 4.54 9.07 12.55
N TYR A 166 4.78 9.22 11.24
CA TYR A 166 3.95 10.01 10.34
C TYR A 166 2.50 9.49 10.33
N ALA A 167 2.31 8.17 10.21
CA ALA A 167 0.99 7.52 10.16
C ALA A 167 0.18 7.67 11.46
N LYS A 168 0.86 7.74 12.61
CA LYS A 168 0.24 7.90 13.94
C LYS A 168 0.00 9.36 14.31
N SER A 169 0.59 10.31 13.60
CA SER A 169 0.45 11.73 13.92
C SER A 169 -0.97 12.21 13.66
N GLN A 170 -1.53 12.96 14.62
CA GLN A 170 -2.82 13.65 14.45
C GLN A 170 -2.73 14.81 13.44
N LYS A 171 -1.53 15.33 13.19
CA LYS A 171 -1.25 16.43 12.28
C LYS A 171 0.00 16.15 11.44
N PRO A 172 -0.09 15.27 10.44
CA PRO A 172 1.07 14.84 9.66
C PRO A 172 1.72 15.98 8.87
N THR A 173 0.94 16.99 8.47
CA THR A 173 1.42 18.16 7.71
C THR A 173 2.39 19.04 8.50
N GLU A 174 2.19 19.21 9.81
CA GLU A 174 3.10 20.00 10.66
C GLU A 174 4.49 19.33 10.76
N LEU A 175 4.57 18.01 10.69
CA LEU A 175 5.85 17.27 10.67
C LEU A 175 6.62 17.48 9.35
N ILE A 176 5.90 17.64 8.23
CA ILE A 176 6.50 17.87 6.90
C ILE A 176 7.08 19.28 6.80
N GLU A 177 6.36 20.28 7.33
CA GLU A 177 6.75 21.70 7.26
C GLU A 177 7.93 22.03 8.19
N GLY A 178 8.02 21.36 9.35
CA GLY A 178 9.05 21.62 10.35
C GLY A 178 10.35 20.85 10.18
N ASP A 179 10.35 19.70 9.50
CA ASP A 179 11.48 18.76 9.54
C ASP A 179 11.97 18.33 8.15
N SER A 180 13.23 18.67 7.86
CA SER A 180 13.89 18.35 6.58
C SER A 180 13.98 16.85 6.29
N VAL A 181 13.84 16.01 7.32
CA VAL A 181 13.95 14.56 7.24
C VAL A 181 12.72 13.90 6.59
N TYR A 182 11.55 14.58 6.56
CA TYR A 182 10.28 14.02 6.07
C TYR A 182 9.91 14.42 4.63
N ARG A 183 10.86 14.93 3.83
CA ARG A 183 10.61 15.35 2.43
C ARG A 183 9.86 14.32 1.55
N PRO A 184 10.08 13.00 1.65
CA PRO A 184 9.32 12.00 0.89
C PRO A 184 7.80 12.02 1.12
N PHE A 185 7.34 12.64 2.21
CA PHE A 185 5.92 12.78 2.53
C PHE A 185 5.29 14.05 1.94
N GLN A 186 6.07 14.98 1.36
CA GLN A 186 5.54 16.23 0.78
C GLN A 186 4.52 15.98 -0.33
N THR A 187 4.64 14.87 -1.05
CA THR A 187 3.74 14.49 -2.15
C THR A 187 2.62 13.56 -1.70
N ILE A 188 2.59 13.18 -0.42
CA ILE A 188 1.69 12.16 0.14
C ILE A 188 0.62 12.83 0.98
N LEU A 189 -0.63 12.65 0.58
CA LEU A 189 -1.78 13.19 1.28
C LEU A 189 -2.17 12.27 2.44
N PRO A 190 -2.44 12.80 3.64
CA PRO A 190 -2.97 11.99 4.72
C PRO A 190 -4.40 11.52 4.38
N ALA A 191 -4.73 10.29 4.78
CA ALA A 191 -6.08 9.74 4.60
C ALA A 191 -7.06 10.21 5.69
N MET A 192 -6.61 11.05 6.62
CA MET A 192 -7.38 11.54 7.75
C MET A 192 -7.30 13.07 7.85
N ASN A 193 -8.38 13.67 8.31
CA ASN A 193 -8.43 15.06 8.77
C ASN A 193 -8.85 15.05 10.24
N GLY A 194 -7.86 15.13 11.14
CA GLY A 194 -8.07 14.83 12.57
C GLY A 194 -8.51 13.38 12.76
N ASP A 195 -9.65 13.19 13.43
CA ASP A 195 -10.23 11.85 13.69
C ASP A 195 -11.12 11.33 12.55
N THR A 196 -11.36 12.13 11.51
CA THR A 196 -12.25 11.79 10.40
C THR A 196 -11.48 11.18 9.22
N LYS A 197 -11.85 9.95 8.81
CA LYS A 197 -11.32 9.34 7.58
C LYS A 197 -11.87 10.06 6.36
N LEU A 198 -10.99 10.40 5.42
CA LEU A 198 -11.39 10.94 4.13
C LEU A 198 -12.00 9.84 3.25
N PRO A 199 -13.10 10.14 2.52
CA PRO A 199 -13.74 9.16 1.65
C PRO A 199 -12.76 8.63 0.60
N ALA A 200 -12.92 7.36 0.22
CA ALA A 200 -12.11 6.75 -0.83
C ALA A 200 -12.48 7.31 -2.20
N ASN A 201 -11.50 7.87 -2.91
CA ASN A 201 -11.62 8.31 -4.29
C ASN A 201 -10.77 7.41 -5.21
N PRO A 202 -11.18 7.08 -6.43
CA PRO A 202 -10.33 6.32 -7.36
C PRO A 202 -9.01 7.04 -7.68
N SER A 203 -9.02 8.37 -7.62
CA SER A 203 -7.86 9.25 -7.78
C SER A 203 -6.93 9.30 -6.56
N ASP A 204 -7.15 8.49 -5.53
CA ASP A 204 -6.34 8.53 -4.29
C ASP A 204 -4.99 7.79 -4.41
N SER A 205 -4.20 8.02 -5.47
CA SER A 205 -2.86 7.39 -5.56
C SER A 205 -1.90 7.88 -4.49
N ASN A 206 -2.00 9.17 -4.17
CA ASN A 206 -1.10 9.82 -3.22
C ASN A 206 -1.64 9.78 -1.79
N VAL A 207 -2.83 9.20 -1.57
CA VAL A 207 -3.42 9.13 -0.23
C VAL A 207 -2.84 7.94 0.53
N PHE A 208 -2.26 8.24 1.68
CA PHE A 208 -1.63 7.23 2.52
C PHE A 208 -2.68 6.49 3.35
N ARG A 209 -3.25 5.39 2.82
CA ARG A 209 -4.30 4.61 3.51
C ARG A 209 -3.76 3.59 4.52
N LEU A 210 -2.53 3.78 4.99
CA LEU A 210 -1.87 2.90 5.97
C LEU A 210 -1.95 3.43 7.41
N HIS A 211 -2.69 4.51 7.67
CA HIS A 211 -2.79 5.09 9.01
C HIS A 211 -3.38 4.11 10.03
N ASP A 212 -4.53 3.50 9.75
CA ASP A 212 -5.12 2.51 10.67
C ASP A 212 -4.24 1.27 10.82
N VAL A 213 -3.61 0.85 9.70
CA VAL A 213 -2.67 -0.27 9.67
C VAL A 213 -1.53 -0.01 10.65
N PHE A 214 -0.90 1.16 10.57
CA PHE A 214 0.23 1.52 11.42
C PHE A 214 -0.16 2.01 12.81
N ARG A 215 -1.39 2.51 13.04
CA ARG A 215 -1.87 2.90 14.37
C ARG A 215 -1.98 1.69 15.29
N ASP A 216 -2.61 0.63 14.77
CA ASP A 216 -2.74 -0.65 15.48
C ASP A 216 -1.46 -1.48 15.43
N PHE A 217 -0.45 -1.03 14.66
CA PHE A 217 0.85 -1.66 14.59
C PHE A 217 1.67 -1.32 15.84
N ASP A 218 1.94 -2.34 16.65
CA ASP A 218 2.75 -2.20 17.85
C ASP A 218 4.25 -2.18 17.47
N ALA A 219 4.81 -0.98 17.43
CA ALA A 219 6.18 -0.72 17.01
C ALA A 219 7.20 -1.00 18.13
N SER A 220 6.76 -1.23 19.38
CA SER A 220 7.65 -1.46 20.54
C SER A 220 8.33 -2.83 20.56
N LEU A 221 8.34 -3.55 19.44
CA LEU A 221 8.98 -4.86 19.27
C LEU A 221 10.11 -4.66 18.25
N ASP A 222 11.34 -4.57 18.77
CA ASP A 222 12.65 -4.16 18.21
C ASP A 222 13.14 -4.87 16.91
N ASN A 223 12.26 -5.35 16.02
CA ASN A 223 12.64 -6.18 14.87
C ASN A 223 12.09 -5.73 13.50
N CYS A 224 11.46 -4.57 13.37
CA CYS A 224 10.94 -4.09 12.08
C CYS A 224 12.00 -4.05 10.97
N ASP A 225 13.21 -3.58 11.29
CA ASP A 225 14.29 -3.41 10.32
C ASP A 225 14.68 -4.73 9.64
N ARG A 226 14.70 -5.83 10.40
CA ARG A 226 15.04 -7.16 9.87
C ARG A 226 13.95 -7.70 8.95
N GLU A 227 12.70 -7.47 9.31
CA GLU A 227 11.53 -7.86 8.52
C GLU A 227 11.49 -7.09 7.18
N ILE A 228 11.83 -5.81 7.21
CA ILE A 228 11.87 -4.95 6.02
C ILE A 228 13.07 -5.29 5.14
N ALA A 229 14.25 -5.48 5.73
CA ALA A 229 15.42 -5.95 5.01
C ALA A 229 15.15 -7.29 4.30
N ALA A 230 14.46 -8.21 4.98
CA ALA A 230 13.99 -9.47 4.39
C ALA A 230 13.04 -9.25 3.19
N PHE A 231 12.08 -8.33 3.31
CA PHE A 231 11.18 -8.00 2.19
C PHE A 231 11.95 -7.46 0.96
N TYR A 232 12.95 -6.61 1.17
CA TYR A 232 13.77 -6.10 0.07
C TYR A 232 14.78 -7.11 -0.48
N ALA A 233 15.24 -8.07 0.33
CA ALA A 233 16.08 -9.18 -0.14
C ALA A 233 15.33 -10.12 -1.11
N ILE A 234 14.00 -10.20 -1.03
CA ILE A 234 13.15 -10.95 -1.98
C ILE A 234 13.10 -10.27 -3.37
N LYS A 235 13.52 -9.00 -3.47
CA LYS A 235 13.45 -8.19 -4.70
C LYS A 235 14.71 -8.33 -5.57
N SER A 236 15.85 -8.72 -5.00
CA SER A 236 17.15 -8.89 -5.68
C SER A 236 17.27 -10.27 -6.31
#